data_AF-A0A353ZZG6-F1
#
_entry.id   AF-A0A353ZZG6-F1
#
_cell.length_a   1.000
_cell.length_b   1.000
_cell.length_c   1.000
_cell.angle_alpha   90.00
_cell.angle_beta   90.00
_cell.angle_gamma   90.00
#
_symmetry.space_group_name_H-M   'P 1'
#
loop_
_entity.id
_entity.type
_entity.pdbx_description
1 polymer ?
#
loop_
_entity_poly.entity_id
_entity_poly.type
_entity_poly.pdbx_seq_one_letter_code
_entity_poly.pdbx_strand_id
1 'polypeptide(L)'
;MERKREGHEAASYKTYIFTWMALVLLAAATIAVAELHMGAASIVVALLIASLKAALILYFFMHLRYEKWFFKLAFLLPILVFMFSIGFTFLDVLYR
;
A
#
# COMPACT_ATOMS: atom_id res chain seq x y z
N MET A 1 37.97 0.98 30.32
CA MET A 1 37.43 1.41 29.01
C MET A 1 36.05 0.78 28.84
N GLU A 2 35.02 1.38 29.43
CA GLU A 2 33.64 0.91 29.33
C GLU A 2 32.98 1.60 28.13
N ARG A 3 32.85 0.86 27.04
CA ARG A 3 32.15 1.35 25.84
C ARG A 3 30.65 1.27 26.12
N LYS A 4 30.08 2.38 26.60
CA LYS A 4 28.64 2.64 26.68
C LYS A 4 28.05 2.29 25.31
N ARG A 5 27.30 1.19 25.23
CA ARG A 5 26.54 0.84 24.03
C ARG A 5 25.40 1.83 23.96
N GLU A 6 25.59 2.86 23.14
CA GLU A 6 24.54 3.78 22.75
C GLU A 6 23.41 2.92 22.18
N GLY A 7 22.28 2.91 22.89
CA GLY A 7 21.06 2.27 22.43
C GLY A 7 20.62 3.01 21.18
N HIS A 8 21.08 2.51 20.03
CA HIS A 8 20.58 2.93 18.73
C HIS A 8 19.07 2.91 18.81
N GLU A 9 18.50 4.10 18.64
CA GLU A 9 17.10 4.42 18.50
C GLU A 9 16.58 3.62 17.31
N ALA A 10 16.35 2.32 17.53
CA ALA A 10 15.83 1.40 16.55
C ALA A 10 14.43 1.90 16.22
N ALA A 11 14.30 2.60 15.09
CA ALA A 11 13.03 2.97 14.50
C ALA A 11 12.07 1.78 14.70
N SER A 12 11.04 2.03 15.51
CA SER A 12 10.27 1.02 16.24
C SER A 12 10.00 -0.24 15.40
N TYR A 13 10.76 -1.31 15.65
CA TYR A 13 10.59 -2.63 15.02
C TYR A 13 9.15 -3.14 15.19
N LYS A 14 8.49 -2.72 16.28
CA LYS A 14 7.07 -2.97 16.57
C LYS A 14 6.14 -2.41 15.49
N THR A 15 6.42 -1.22 14.96
CA THR A 15 5.60 -0.60 13.90
C THR A 15 5.68 -1.39 12.59
N TYR A 16 6.88 -1.87 12.25
CA TYR A 16 7.08 -2.72 11.07
C TYR A 16 6.37 -4.07 11.19
N ILE A 17 6.47 -4.74 12.35
CA ILE A 17 5.78 -6.00 12.61
C ILE A 17 4.25 -5.84 12.55
N PHE A 18 3.71 -4.77 13.16
CA PHE A 18 2.27 -4.52 13.14
C PHE A 18 1.76 -4.28 11.71
N THR A 19 2.49 -3.49 10.92
CA THR A 19 2.14 -3.24 9.51
C THR A 19 2.24 -4.52 8.68
N TRP A 20 3.26 -5.35 8.92
CA TRP A 20 3.40 -6.65 8.26
C TRP A 20 2.20 -7.55 8.54
N MET A 21 1.77 -7.66 9.80
CA MET A 21 0.56 -8.42 10.14
C MET A 21 -0.69 -7.87 9.44
N ALA A 22 -0.86 -6.55 9.40
CA ALA A 22 -1.97 -5.93 8.68
C ALA A 22 -1.95 -6.29 7.19
N LEU A 23 -0.77 -6.25 6.54
CA LEU A 23 -0.63 -6.63 5.13
C LEU A 23 -0.97 -8.11 4.88
N VAL A 24 -0.53 -9.01 5.76
CA VAL A 24 -0.85 -10.44 5.67
C VAL A 24 -2.36 -10.67 5.80
N LEU A 25 -3.02 -9.98 6.74
CA LEU A 25 -4.48 -10.06 6.89
C LEU A 25 -5.22 -9.55 5.65
N LEU A 26 -4.80 -8.40 5.10
CA LEU A 26 -5.39 -7.88 3.86
C LEU A 26 -5.10 -8.82 2.67
N ALA A 27 -3.96 -9.51 2.65
CA ALA A 27 -3.63 -10.50 1.63
C ALA A 27 -4.59 -11.70 1.70
N ALA A 28 -4.79 -12.26 2.89
CA ALA A 28 -5.75 -13.34 3.12
C ALA A 28 -7.17 -12.91 2.74
N ALA A 29 -7.57 -11.69 3.08
CA ALA A 29 -8.87 -11.14 2.72
C ALA A 29 -9.08 -11.06 1.20
N THR A 30 -8.05 -10.70 0.43
CA THR A 30 -8.16 -10.72 -1.05
C THR A 30 -8.33 -12.12 -1.61
N ILE A 31 -7.63 -13.11 -1.05
CA ILE A 31 -7.78 -14.50 -1.47
C ILE A 31 -9.21 -14.97 -1.17
N ALA A 32 -9.72 -14.69 0.03
CA ALA A 32 -11.09 -15.02 0.39
C ALA A 32 -12.13 -14.36 -0.54
N VAL A 33 -11.95 -13.08 -0.86
CA VAL A 33 -12.83 -12.38 -1.83
C VAL A 33 -12.72 -12.96 -3.24
N ALA A 34 -11.53 -13.40 -3.66
CA ALA A 34 -11.34 -14.03 -4.95
C ALA A 34 -12.03 -15.42 -5.03
N GLU A 35 -12.09 -16.16 -3.93
CA GLU A 35 -12.78 -17.45 -3.86
C GLU A 35 -14.30 -17.32 -3.77
N LEU A 36 -14.80 -16.22 -3.23
CA LEU A 36 -16.21 -15.84 -3.31
C LEU A 36 -16.50 -15.41 -4.76
N HIS A 37 -16.91 -16.36 -5.60
CA HIS A 37 -17.23 -16.19 -7.02
C HIS A 37 -18.46 -15.27 -7.23
N MET A 38 -18.32 -13.96 -6.95
CA MET A 38 -19.34 -12.92 -7.09
C MET A 38 -19.28 -12.23 -8.46
N GLY A 39 -18.57 -12.81 -9.44
CA GLY A 39 -18.43 -12.26 -10.79
C GLY A 39 -17.75 -10.89 -10.81
N ALA A 40 -18.38 -9.89 -11.44
CA ALA A 40 -17.81 -8.54 -11.57
C ALA A 40 -17.62 -7.82 -10.21
N ALA A 41 -18.44 -8.14 -9.21
CA ALA A 41 -18.32 -7.56 -7.87
C ALA A 41 -16.99 -7.97 -7.18
N SER A 42 -16.50 -9.18 -7.45
CA SER A 42 -15.21 -9.67 -6.95
C SER A 42 -14.05 -8.76 -7.38
N ILE A 43 -14.11 -8.26 -8.62
CA ILE A 43 -13.07 -7.40 -9.19
C ILE A 43 -13.04 -6.05 -8.47
N VAL A 44 -14.20 -5.42 -8.28
CA VAL A 44 -14.32 -4.13 -7.59
C VAL A 44 -13.81 -4.25 -6.15
N VAL A 45 -14.23 -5.30 -5.43
CA VAL A 45 -13.79 -5.52 -4.05
C VAL A 45 -12.30 -5.84 -3.98
N ALA A 46 -11.77 -6.66 -4.89
CA ALA A 46 -10.34 -6.96 -4.96
C ALA A 46 -9.51 -5.70 -5.22
N LEU A 47 -9.96 -4.80 -6.11
CA LEU A 47 -9.32 -3.52 -6.37
C LEU A 47 -9.35 -2.60 -5.14
N LEU A 48 -10.47 -2.51 -4.42
CA LEU A 48 -10.56 -1.73 -3.18
C LEU A 48 -9.58 -2.25 -2.11
N ILE A 49 -9.49 -3.56 -1.93
CA ILE A 49 -8.54 -4.15 -0.97
C ILE A 49 -7.10 -3.88 -1.43
N ALA A 50 -6.81 -3.98 -2.72
CA ALA A 50 -5.49 -3.66 -3.28
C ALA A 50 -5.10 -2.19 -3.04
N SER A 51 -6.02 -1.24 -3.23
CA SER A 51 -5.81 0.18 -2.93
C SER A 51 -5.52 0.40 -1.44
N LEU A 52 -6.24 -0.28 -0.55
CA LEU A 52 -6.01 -0.17 0.90
C LEU A 52 -4.64 -0.72 1.31
N LYS A 53 -4.20 -1.85 0.71
CA LYS A 53 -2.84 -2.38 0.90
C LYS A 53 -1.79 -1.37 0.46
N ALA A 54 -1.94 -0.80 -0.72
CA ALA A 54 -1.03 0.19 -1.26
C ALA A 54 -0.95 1.43 -0.34
N ALA A 55 -2.08 1.90 0.19
CA ALA A 55 -2.10 3.01 1.14
C ALA A 55 -1.36 2.69 2.45
N LEU A 56 -1.52 1.47 2.99
CA LEU A 56 -0.77 1.03 4.17
C LEU A 56 0.75 1.00 3.90
N ILE A 57 1.17 0.43 2.78
CA ILE A 57 2.59 0.38 2.38
C ILE A 57 3.14 1.80 2.26
N LEU A 58 2.39 2.68 1.61
CA LEU A 58 2.81 4.07 1.40
C LEU A 58 2.97 4.84 2.71
N TYR A 59 2.04 4.65 3.65
CA TYR A 59 2.04 5.38 4.92
C TYR A 59 3.14 4.88 5.88
N PHE A 60 3.37 3.57 5.93
CA PHE A 60 4.25 2.94 6.92
C PHE A 60 5.63 2.56 6.38
N PHE A 61 5.72 1.93 5.21
CA PHE A 61 6.97 1.39 4.67
C PHE A 61 7.75 2.41 3.84
N MET A 62 7.07 3.27 3.09
CA MET A 62 7.73 4.33 2.31
C MET A 62 8.10 5.56 3.15
N HIS A 63 8.09 5.44 4.49
CA HIS A 63 8.46 6.50 5.45
C HIS A 63 7.85 7.89 5.16
N LEU A 64 6.75 7.94 4.39
CA LEU A 64 6.16 9.16 3.90
C LEU A 64 5.68 10.05 5.06
N ARG A 65 5.37 9.43 6.21
CA ARG A 65 5.04 10.13 7.46
C ARG A 65 6.20 10.96 8.02
N TYR A 66 7.44 10.53 7.85
CA TYR A 66 8.65 11.14 8.42
C TYR A 66 9.49 11.90 7.40
N GLU A 67 9.19 11.72 6.11
CA GLU A 67 9.87 12.38 5.00
C GLU A 67 9.38 13.83 4.77
N LYS A 68 10.28 14.65 4.19
CA LYS A 68 10.01 16.06 3.92
C LYS A 68 8.82 16.22 2.96
N TRP A 69 8.10 17.34 3.06
CA TRP A 69 6.94 17.66 2.20
C TRP A 69 7.23 17.49 0.70
N PHE A 70 8.47 17.72 0.27
CA PHE A 70 8.92 17.53 -1.11
C PHE A 70 8.75 16.09 -1.61
N PHE A 71 9.07 15.08 -0.79
CA PHE A 71 8.89 13.67 -1.16
C PHE A 71 7.41 13.27 -1.25
N LYS A 72 6.56 13.87 -0.40
CA LYS A 72 5.09 13.71 -0.52
C LYS A 72 4.57 14.20 -1.86
N LEU A 73 5.07 15.36 -2.31
CA LEU A 73 4.70 15.93 -3.60
C LEU A 73 5.25 15.12 -4.77
N ALA A 74 6.50 14.66 -4.68
CA ALA A 74 7.12 13.81 -5.69
C ALA A 74 6.37 12.48 -5.88
N PHE A 75 5.81 11.91 -4.79
CA PHE A 75 5.02 10.69 -4.84
C PHE A 75 3.62 10.88 -5.45
N LEU A 76 3.09 12.11 -5.45
CA LEU A 76 1.79 12.41 -6.06
C LEU A 76 1.82 12.19 -7.57
N LEU A 77 2.96 12.42 -8.21
CA LEU A 77 3.15 12.30 -9.66
C LEU A 77 2.98 10.86 -10.18
N PRO A 78 3.66 9.82 -9.62
CA PRO A 78 3.41 8.43 -10.00
C PRO A 78 2.00 7.95 -9.64
N ILE A 79 1.38 8.42 -8.54
CA ILE A 79 -0.03 8.12 -8.25
C ILE A 79 -0.93 8.65 -9.38
N LEU A 80 -0.71 9.88 -9.81
CA LEU A 80 -1.53 10.52 -10.84
C LEU A 80 -1.38 9.81 -12.18
N VAL A 81 -0.16 9.46 -12.57
CA VAL A 81 0.11 8.68 -13.79
C VAL A 81 -0.53 7.29 -13.69
N PHE A 82 -0.42 6.61 -12.55
CA PHE A 82 -1.04 5.30 -12.34
C PHE A 82 -2.57 5.36 -12.47
N MET A 83 -3.20 6.36 -11.86
CA MET A 83 -4.64 6.56 -11.93
C MET A 83 -5.09 6.88 -13.36
N PHE A 84 -4.32 7.69 -14.09
CA PHE A 84 -4.56 7.97 -15.51
C PHE A 84 -4.42 6.70 -16.37
N SER A 85 -3.36 5.91 -16.17
CA SER A 85 -3.17 4.64 -16.88
C SER A 85 -4.33 3.69 -16.67
N ILE A 86 -4.77 3.48 -15.42
CA ILE A 86 -5.92 2.61 -15.14
C ILE A 86 -7.19 3.15 -15.82
N GLY A 87 -7.50 4.44 -15.64
CA GLY A 87 -8.69 5.05 -16.25
C GLY A 87 -8.69 4.92 -17.78
N PHE A 88 -7.55 5.18 -18.41
CA PHE A 88 -7.38 5.06 -19.85
C PHE A 88 -7.57 3.61 -20.33
N THR A 89 -7.03 2.62 -19.61
CA THR A 89 -7.25 1.20 -19.93
C THR A 89 -8.72 0.80 -19.83
N PHE A 90 -9.45 1.26 -18.81
CA PHE A 90 -10.88 0.97 -18.69
C PHE A 90 -11.72 1.65 -19.79
N LEU A 91 -11.37 2.88 -20.19
CA LEU A 91 -11.99 3.54 -21.33
C LEU A 91 -11.73 2.78 -22.62
N ASP A 92 -10.49 2.36 -22.87
CA ASP A 92 -10.12 1.56 -24.04
C ASP A 92 -10.91 0.24 -24.11
N VAL A 93 -11.08 -0.46 -22.98
CA VAL A 93 -11.88 -1.69 -22.91
C VAL A 93 -13.37 -1.43 -23.15
N LEU A 94 -13.92 -0.30 -22.68
CA LEU A 94 -15.34 0.03 -22.85
C LEU A 94 -15.70 0.47 -24.27
N TYR A 95 -14.75 1.11 -24.96
CA TYR A 95 -14.93 1.61 -26.34
C TYR A 95 -14.42 0.64 -27.42
N ARG A 96 -13.86 -0.51 -27.02
CA ARG A 96 -13.57 -1.67 -27.89
C ARG A 96 -14.83 -2.51 -28.11
#